data_AF-A0A519VNH5-F1
#
_entry.id   AF-A0A519VNH5-F1
#
_cell.length_a   1.000
_cell.length_b   1.000
_cell.length_c   1.000
_cell.angle_alpha   90.00
_cell.angle_beta   90.00
_cell.angle_gamma   90.00
#
_symmetry.space_group_name_H-M   'P 1'
#
loop_
_entity.id
_entity.type
_entity.pdbx_description
1 polymer ?
#
loop_
_entity_poly.entity_id
_entity_poly.type
_entity_poly.pdbx_seq_one_letter_code
_entity_poly.pdbx_strand_id
1 'polypeptide(L)'
;CLITHFDQASGRAALPLLAELRAAGIPAELYPDAGKLQKQFKYADAKGIPLVIILGPEELAAGMAKIKIMKTGEEKMLPLDEVVAALTV
;
A
#
# COMPACT_ATOMS: atom_id res chain seq x y z
N CYS A 1 0.09 3.62 7.05
CA CYS A 1 0.34 3.55 5.61
C CYS A 1 -0.99 3.55 4.84
N LEU A 2 -0.96 3.98 3.58
CA LEU A 2 -2.11 3.94 2.68
C LEU A 2 -1.86 2.88 1.61
N ILE A 3 -2.77 1.93 1.43
CA ILE A 3 -2.74 0.97 0.35
C ILE A 3 -3.53 1.53 -0.83
N THR A 4 -2.89 1.51 -1.99
CA THR A 4 -3.38 2.05 -3.25
C THR A 4 -3.51 0.94 -4.27
N HIS A 5 -4.52 1.07 -5.11
CA HIS A 5 -4.94 0.03 -6.03
C HIS A 5 -5.46 0.67 -7.32
N PHE A 6 -5.32 -0.06 -8.44
CA PHE A 6 -5.72 0.42 -9.76
C PHE A 6 -7.15 0.02 -10.12
N ASP A 7 -7.64 -1.08 -9.57
CA ASP A 7 -8.91 -1.71 -9.89
C ASP A 7 -9.48 -2.43 -8.67
N GLN A 8 -10.79 -2.73 -8.68
CA GLN A 8 -11.45 -3.38 -7.55
C GLN A 8 -10.90 -4.78 -7.23
N ALA A 9 -10.40 -5.54 -8.22
CA ALA A 9 -9.85 -6.87 -7.96
C ALA A 9 -8.54 -6.74 -7.15
N SER A 10 -7.66 -5.82 -7.54
CA SER A 10 -6.45 -5.49 -6.78
C SER A 10 -6.78 -4.97 -5.37
N GLY A 11 -7.84 -4.16 -5.24
CA GLY A 11 -8.32 -3.71 -3.93
C GLY A 11 -8.79 -4.85 -3.03
N ARG A 12 -9.49 -5.85 -3.59
CA ARG A 12 -9.91 -7.05 -2.84
C ARG A 12 -8.71 -7.91 -2.44
N ALA A 13 -7.75 -8.09 -3.34
CA ALA A 13 -6.52 -8.82 -3.05
C ALA A 13 -5.63 -8.12 -2.02
N ALA A 14 -5.78 -6.80 -1.85
CA ALA A 14 -5.11 -6.03 -0.80
C ALA A 14 -5.75 -6.15 0.58
N LEU A 15 -6.99 -6.65 0.71
CA LEU A 15 -7.68 -6.85 1.99
C LEU A 15 -6.94 -7.79 2.97
N PRO A 16 -6.42 -8.97 2.56
CA PRO A 16 -5.61 -9.80 3.45
C PRO A 16 -4.38 -9.05 3.96
N LEU A 17 -3.61 -8.39 3.09
CA LEU A 17 -2.45 -7.59 3.49
C LEU A 17 -2.84 -6.48 4.48
N LEU A 18 -3.97 -5.80 4.24
CA LEU A 18 -4.49 -4.79 5.16
C LEU A 18 -4.78 -5.38 6.56
N ALA A 19 -5.35 -6.58 6.60
CA ALA A 19 -5.63 -7.27 7.86
C ALA A 19 -4.34 -7.66 8.58
N GLU A 20 -3.34 -8.17 7.86
CA GLU A 20 -2.02 -8.53 8.42
C GLU A 20 -1.29 -7.32 8.99
N LEU A 21 -1.26 -6.21 8.25
CA LEU A 21 -0.68 -4.94 8.73
C LEU A 21 -1.35 -4.46 10.01
N ARG A 22 -2.67 -4.51 10.07
CA ARG A 22 -3.43 -4.13 11.29
C ARG A 22 -3.18 -5.10 12.44
N ALA A 23 -3.08 -6.39 12.17
CA ALA A 23 -2.77 -7.41 13.17
C ALA A 23 -1.36 -7.22 13.74
N ALA A 24 -0.41 -6.75 12.93
CA ALA A 24 0.93 -6.36 13.35
C ALA A 24 0.98 -5.00 14.10
N GLY A 25 -0.16 -4.32 14.29
CA GLY A 25 -0.23 -3.02 14.96
C GLY A 25 0.14 -1.83 14.06
N ILE A 26 0.32 -2.05 12.75
CA ILE A 26 0.62 -0.99 11.80
C ILE A 26 -0.69 -0.32 11.36
N PRO A 27 -0.84 1.00 11.55
CA PRO A 27 -2.03 1.71 11.11
C PRO A 27 -2.06 1.77 9.58
N ALA A 28 -2.85 0.88 8.96
CA ALA A 28 -3.02 0.76 7.52
C ALA A 28 -4.47 1.04 7.09
N GLU A 29 -4.62 1.75 5.97
CA GLU A 29 -5.92 2.06 5.33
C GLU A 29 -5.85 1.71 3.85
N LEU A 30 -6.92 1.16 3.29
CA LEU A 30 -7.08 0.92 1.86
C LEU A 30 -7.90 2.05 1.26
N TYR A 31 -7.41 2.67 0.19
CA TYR A 31 -8.17 3.69 -0.51
C TYR A 31 -9.45 3.07 -1.10
N PRO A 32 -10.65 3.65 -0.92
CA PRO A 32 -11.91 2.98 -1.23
C PRO A 32 -12.28 2.95 -2.72
N ASP A 33 -11.68 3.81 -3.54
CA ASP A 33 -12.07 4.00 -4.94
C ASP A 33 -10.95 3.60 -5.90
N ALA A 34 -11.29 2.80 -6.91
CA ALA A 34 -10.37 2.45 -7.98
C ALA A 34 -10.17 3.66 -8.89
N GLY A 35 -9.05 4.36 -8.71
CA GLY A 35 -8.80 5.62 -9.39
C GLY A 35 -7.32 5.88 -9.64
N LYS A 36 -7.02 6.98 -10.34
CA LYS A 36 -5.63 7.38 -10.66
C LYS A 36 -4.78 7.46 -9.39
N LEU A 37 -3.62 6.80 -9.37
CA LEU A 37 -2.67 6.85 -8.25
C LEU A 37 -2.34 8.27 -7.80
N GLN A 38 -2.29 9.24 -8.72
CA GLN A 38 -2.08 10.66 -8.39
C GLN A 38 -3.07 11.20 -7.34
N LYS A 39 -4.35 10.80 -7.40
CA LYS A 39 -5.34 11.22 -6.39
C LYS A 39 -5.08 10.55 -5.04
N GLN A 40 -4.71 9.28 -5.07
CA GLN A 40 -4.43 8.49 -3.87
C GLN A 40 -3.17 9.01 -3.16
N PHE A 41 -2.12 9.39 -3.91
CA PHE A 41 -0.93 10.04 -3.36
C PHE A 41 -1.25 11.41 -2.76
N LYS A 42 -2.07 12.23 -3.43
CA LYS A 42 -2.53 13.50 -2.85
C LYS A 42 -3.35 13.31 -1.58
N TYR A 43 -4.16 12.25 -1.51
CA TYR A 43 -4.89 11.91 -0.29
C TYR A 43 -3.95 11.49 0.84
N ALA A 44 -2.95 10.65 0.54
CA ALA A 44 -1.92 10.27 1.50
C ALA A 44 -1.18 11.50 2.04
N ASP A 45 -0.75 12.39 1.15
CA ASP A 45 -0.06 13.63 1.49
C ASP A 45 -0.93 14.55 2.37
N ALA A 46 -2.18 14.78 1.97
CA ALA A 46 -3.14 15.60 2.71
C ALA A 46 -3.48 15.02 4.11
N LYS A 47 -3.43 13.69 4.25
CA LYS A 47 -3.62 12.99 5.53
C LYS A 47 -2.32 12.90 6.36
N GLY A 48 -1.20 13.38 5.83
CA GLY A 48 0.12 13.25 6.47
C GLY A 48 0.61 11.81 6.57
N ILE A 49 0.17 10.94 5.67
CA ILE A 49 0.57 9.53 5.63
C ILE A 49 1.97 9.44 5.03
N PRO A 50 2.99 8.98 5.79
CA PRO A 50 4.37 8.98 5.32
C PRO A 50 4.68 7.88 4.30
N LEU A 51 3.86 6.83 4.25
CA LEU A 51 4.12 5.59 3.51
C LEU A 51 2.88 5.17 2.72
N VAL A 52 3.08 4.92 1.42
CA VAL A 52 2.04 4.46 0.50
C VAL A 52 2.46 3.12 -0.09
N ILE A 53 1.59 2.12 0.00
CA ILE A 53 1.77 0.80 -0.60
C ILE A 53 0.97 0.78 -1.90
N ILE A 54 1.59 0.40 -3.00
CA ILE A 54 0.99 0.33 -4.33
C ILE A 54 0.86 -1.14 -4.68
N LEU A 55 -0.38 -1.58 -4.86
CA LEU A 55 -0.76 -2.93 -5.27
C LEU A 55 -1.57 -2.85 -6.55
N GLY A 56 -0.88 -3.04 -7.67
CA GLY A 56 -1.50 -3.31 -8.95
C GLY A 56 -1.62 -4.80 -9.24
N PRO A 57 -2.28 -5.15 -10.35
CA PRO A 57 -2.42 -6.53 -10.77
C PRO A 57 -1.07 -7.20 -11.07
N GLU A 58 -0.08 -6.45 -11.55
CA GLU A 58 1.27 -6.96 -11.82
C GLU A 58 2.04 -7.24 -10.53
N GLU A 59 1.99 -6.33 -9.55
CA GLU A 59 2.62 -6.55 -8.24
C GLU A 59 2.00 -7.75 -7.51
N LEU A 60 0.67 -7.86 -7.53
CA LEU A 60 -0.04 -8.99 -6.94
C LEU A 60 0.29 -10.31 -7.66
N ALA A 61 0.35 -10.31 -8.99
CA ALA A 61 0.75 -11.49 -9.75
C ALA A 61 2.21 -11.90 -9.48
N ALA A 62 3.09 -10.94 -9.20
CA ALA A 62 4.48 -11.17 -8.83
C ALA A 62 4.69 -11.49 -7.33
N GLY A 63 3.64 -11.40 -6.50
CA GLY A 63 3.74 -11.56 -5.05
C GLY A 63 4.55 -10.44 -4.36
N MET A 64 4.63 -9.27 -5.00
CA MET A 64 5.41 -8.13 -4.55
C MET A 64 4.48 -6.97 -4.19
N ALA A 65 4.97 -5.99 -3.45
CA ALA A 65 4.33 -4.72 -3.24
C ALA A 65 5.36 -3.60 -3.40
N LYS A 66 4.93 -2.49 -3.99
CA LYS A 66 5.77 -1.30 -4.09
C LYS A 66 5.42 -0.34 -2.96
N ILE A 67 6.38 -0.04 -2.10
CA ILE A 67 6.24 0.92 -1.01
C ILE A 67 6.90 2.22 -1.43
N LYS A 68 6.15 3.31 -1.36
CA LYS A 68 6.61 4.67 -1.62
C LYS A 68 6.64 5.47 -0.34
N ILE A 69 7.79 6.09 -0.06
CA ILE A 69 7.98 7.02 1.04
C ILE A 69 7.61 8.42 0.54
N MET A 70 6.53 9.00 1.07
CA MET A 70 6.07 10.33 0.65
C MET A 70 7.05 11.44 1.01
N LYS A 71 7.84 11.24 2.09
CA LYS A 71 8.80 12.21 2.59
C LYS A 71 10.06 12.35 1.71
N THR A 72 10.59 11.24 1.20
CA THR A 72 11.81 11.23 0.37
C THR A 72 11.52 11.02 -1.11
N GLY A 73 10.32 10.54 -1.45
CA GLY A 73 9.96 10.11 -2.79
C GLY A 73 10.54 8.74 -3.17
N GLU A 74 11.29 8.09 -2.27
CA GLU A 74 11.87 6.78 -2.53
C GLU A 74 10.81 5.70 -2.69
N GLU A 75 11.08 4.78 -3.61
CA GLU A 75 10.23 3.65 -3.93
C GLU A 75 11.01 2.38 -3.71
N LYS A 76 10.47 1.46 -2.92
CA LYS A 76 11.08 0.17 -2.61
C LYS A 76 10.12 -0.94 -2.97
N MET A 77 10.61 -1.95 -3.68
CA MET A 77 9.83 -3.15 -3.97
C MET A 77 10.18 -4.21 -2.95
N LEU A 78 9.18 -4.78 -2.30
CA LEU A 78 9.33 -5.81 -1.28
C LEU A 78 8.33 -6.93 -1.54
N PRO A 79 8.68 -8.19 -1.25
CA PRO A 79 7.72 -9.29 -1.24
C PRO A 79 6.58 -8.97 -0.28
N LEU A 80 5.34 -9.34 -0.63
CA LEU A 80 4.16 -9.11 0.22
C LEU A 80 4.36 -9.61 1.66
N ASP A 81 4.99 -10.77 1.79
CA ASP A 81 5.32 -11.42 3.07
C ASP A 81 6.30 -10.59 3.92
N GLU A 82 7.23 -9.89 3.27
CA GLU A 82 8.21 -9.02 3.94
C GLU A 82 7.66 -7.61 4.20
N VAL A 83 6.59 -7.17 3.53
CA VAL A 83 6.03 -5.82 3.72
C VAL A 83 5.65 -5.59 5.18
N VAL A 84 4.99 -6.56 5.80
CA VAL A 84 4.57 -6.46 7.20
C VAL A 84 5.80 -6.40 8.10
N ALA A 85 6.75 -7.31 7.92
CA ALA A 85 7.98 -7.34 8.72
C ALA A 85 8.80 -6.04 8.58
N ALA A 86 8.92 -5.52 7.36
CA ALA A 86 9.66 -4.28 7.07
C ALA A 86 9.01 -3.02 7.69
N LEU A 87 7.72 -3.08 8.03
CA LEU A 87 6.95 -1.98 8.62
C LEU A 87 6.73 -2.13 10.13
N THR A 88 7.04 -3.28 10.71
CA THR A 88 6.82 -3.59 12.15
C THR A 88 8.03 -3.22 13.02
N VAL A 89 9.00 -2.46 12.50
CA VAL A 89 10.26 -2.11 13.19
C VAL A 89 10.12 -0.91 14.13
#